data_AF-A0A075E5K3-F1
#
_entry.id   AF-A0A075E5K3-F1
#
_cell.length_a   1.000
_cell.length_b   1.000
_cell.length_c   1.000
_cell.angle_alpha   90.00
_cell.angle_beta   90.00
_cell.angle_gamma   90.00
#
_symmetry.space_group_name_H-M   'P 1'
#
loop_
_entity.id
_entity.type
_entity.pdbx_description
1 polymer ?
#
loop_
_entity_poly.entity_id
_entity_poly.type
_entity_poly.pdbx_seq_one_letter_code
_entity_poly.pdbx_strand_id
1 'polypeptide(L)'
;PYRGSWLDFEFDPKDNLYVRIDRRRKLPASIILRALGKSTEEILDIFFEKVNFEVKDQTLLMELVPDRLRGETASFDIESNGKVYVEQGRRVTARHIRQLEKDGVDHIEVPVEYIVGKVASKDYINEATGEIIVNANQEISLEALANLSQAGHKALEVLFTNDLDHGPFMS
;
A
#
# COMPACT_ATOMS: atom_id res chain seq x y z
N PRO A 1 -4.30 -20.65 -27.76
CA PRO A 1 -5.72 -20.60 -28.22
C PRO A 1 -5.93 -21.59 -29.40
N TYR A 2 -7.17 -21.85 -29.83
CA TYR A 2 -7.45 -22.70 -31.02
C TYR A 2 -6.81 -22.14 -32.30
N ARG A 3 -6.74 -20.81 -32.43
CA ARG A 3 -5.90 -20.07 -33.41
C ARG A 3 -5.34 -18.82 -32.74
N GLY A 4 -4.11 -18.43 -33.09
CA GLY A 4 -3.44 -17.22 -32.59
C GLY A 4 -2.28 -17.51 -31.63
N SER A 5 -1.59 -16.44 -31.23
CA SER A 5 -0.44 -16.51 -30.33
C SER A 5 -0.84 -16.99 -28.93
N TRP A 6 0.08 -17.70 -28.28
CA TRP A 6 -0.05 -18.07 -26.88
C TRP A 6 0.36 -16.91 -25.98
N LEU A 7 -0.25 -16.85 -24.79
CA LEU A 7 0.08 -15.89 -23.76
C LEU A 7 0.34 -16.68 -22.48
N ASP A 8 1.61 -16.72 -22.07
CA ASP A 8 2.05 -17.48 -20.91
C ASP A 8 2.48 -16.50 -19.80
N PHE A 9 1.91 -16.65 -18.61
CA PHE A 9 2.33 -15.90 -17.41
C PHE A 9 3.11 -16.81 -16.48
N GLU A 10 4.22 -16.31 -15.93
CA GLU A 10 5.07 -17.06 -15.01
C GLU A 10 5.68 -16.14 -13.95
N PHE A 11 5.78 -16.64 -12.72
CA PHE A 11 6.56 -16.02 -11.66
C PHE A 11 8.04 -16.39 -11.81
N ASP A 12 8.92 -15.48 -11.42
CA ASP A 12 10.34 -15.79 -11.19
C ASP A 12 10.60 -16.17 -9.72
N PRO A 13 11.81 -16.63 -9.37
CA PRO A 13 12.14 -16.97 -7.98
C PRO A 13 12.13 -15.79 -6.99
N LYS A 14 11.87 -14.56 -7.45
CA LYS A 14 11.73 -13.34 -6.63
C LYS A 14 10.27 -12.85 -6.64
N ASP A 15 9.33 -13.71 -7.03
CA ASP A 15 7.90 -13.44 -7.13
C ASP A 15 7.50 -12.27 -8.06
N ASN A 16 8.36 -11.91 -9.02
CA ASN A 16 7.99 -10.96 -10.06
C ASN A 16 7.18 -11.67 -11.16
N LEU A 17 6.10 -11.05 -11.60
CA LEU A 17 5.25 -11.59 -12.65
C LEU A 17 5.76 -11.21 -14.05
N TYR A 18 6.00 -12.22 -14.89
CA TYR A 18 6.40 -12.05 -16.28
C TYR A 18 5.38 -12.62 -17.24
N VAL A 19 5.45 -12.15 -18.47
CA VAL A 19 4.67 -12.65 -19.60
C VAL A 19 5.56 -13.02 -20.78
N ARG A 20 5.15 -14.06 -21.50
CA ARG A 20 5.70 -14.46 -22.79
C ARG A 20 4.58 -14.51 -23.81
N ILE A 21 4.83 -13.90 -24.96
CA ILE A 21 3.97 -14.01 -26.13
C ILE A 21 4.62 -15.01 -27.06
N ASP A 22 3.91 -16.09 -27.40
CA ASP A 22 4.37 -17.12 -28.33
C ASP A 22 5.72 -17.76 -27.91
N ARG A 23 5.89 -18.01 -26.60
CA ARG A 23 7.09 -18.59 -25.99
C ARG A 23 8.41 -17.85 -26.31
N ARG A 24 8.33 -16.56 -26.62
CA ARG A 24 9.50 -15.69 -26.85
C ARG A 24 10.14 -15.24 -25.53
N ARG A 25 10.90 -14.15 -25.57
CA ARG A 25 11.55 -13.55 -24.40
C ARG A 25 10.54 -13.20 -23.30
N LYS A 26 10.99 -13.28 -22.04
CA LYS A 26 10.26 -12.75 -20.89
C LYS A 26 10.17 -11.23 -21.00
N LEU A 27 8.99 -10.70 -20.68
CA LEU A 27 8.76 -9.27 -20.45
C LEU A 27 8.04 -9.11 -19.11
N PRO A 28 8.22 -8.01 -18.38
CA PRO A 28 7.41 -7.73 -17.18
C PRO A 28 5.92 -7.76 -17.54
N ALA A 29 5.09 -8.43 -16.74
CA ALA A 29 3.66 -8.60 -17.06
C ALA A 29 2.92 -7.26 -17.19
N SER A 30 3.34 -6.24 -16.44
CA SER A 30 2.79 -4.88 -16.50
C SER A 30 2.88 -4.25 -17.90
N ILE A 31 3.80 -4.70 -18.78
CA ILE A 31 3.92 -4.17 -20.14
C ILE A 31 2.64 -4.38 -20.97
N ILE A 32 1.91 -5.48 -20.73
CA ILE A 32 0.67 -5.76 -21.44
C ILE A 32 -0.41 -4.77 -21.03
N LEU A 33 -0.50 -4.47 -19.74
CA LEU A 33 -1.48 -3.51 -19.21
C LEU A 33 -1.19 -2.12 -19.76
N ARG A 34 0.08 -1.71 -19.80
CA ARG A 34 0.49 -0.45 -20.45
C ARG A 34 0.17 -0.44 -21.93
N ALA A 35 0.35 -1.56 -22.65
CA ALA A 35 -0.04 -1.67 -24.05
C ALA A 35 -1.56 -1.63 -24.27
N LEU A 36 -2.35 -1.99 -23.25
CA LEU A 36 -3.81 -1.80 -23.22
C LEU A 36 -4.22 -0.38 -22.78
N GLY A 37 -3.26 0.53 -22.61
CA GLY A 37 -3.50 1.93 -22.27
C GLY A 37 -3.61 2.23 -20.78
N LYS A 38 -3.24 1.29 -19.89
CA LYS A 38 -3.29 1.51 -18.44
C LYS A 38 -2.10 2.32 -17.92
N SER A 39 -2.37 3.34 -17.12
CA SER A 39 -1.35 4.08 -16.35
C SER A 39 -0.79 3.23 -15.20
N THR A 40 0.28 3.70 -14.54
CA THR A 40 0.79 3.01 -13.33
C THR A 40 -0.27 2.96 -12.23
N GLU A 41 -0.93 4.08 -11.95
CA GLU A 41 -1.99 4.18 -10.94
C GLU A 41 -3.14 3.22 -11.24
N GLU A 42 -3.61 3.16 -12.49
CA GLU A 42 -4.67 2.24 -12.88
C GLU A 42 -4.26 0.77 -12.74
N ILE A 43 -2.97 0.45 -12.96
CA ILE A 43 -2.46 -0.90 -12.72
C ILE A 43 -2.49 -1.20 -11.22
N LEU A 44 -1.99 -0.29 -10.39
CA LEU A 44 -1.99 -0.47 -8.94
C LEU A 44 -3.41 -0.65 -8.39
N ASP A 45 -4.37 0.16 -8.86
CA ASP A 45 -5.78 0.09 -8.49
C ASP A 45 -6.46 -1.25 -8.85
N ILE A 46 -5.98 -1.95 -9.88
CA ILE A 46 -6.51 -3.25 -10.27
C ILE A 46 -6.04 -4.36 -9.31
N PHE A 47 -4.80 -4.27 -8.81
CA PHE A 47 -4.14 -5.36 -8.10
C PHE A 47 -4.00 -5.16 -6.60
N PHE A 48 -4.09 -3.92 -6.11
CA PHE A 48 -3.86 -3.60 -4.71
C PHE A 48 -5.05 -2.90 -4.09
N GLU A 49 -5.35 -3.30 -2.86
CA GLU A 49 -6.13 -2.46 -1.98
C GLU A 49 -5.26 -1.32 -1.43
N LYS A 50 -5.91 -0.28 -0.90
CA LYS A 50 -5.24 0.93 -0.42
C LYS A 50 -5.37 1.04 1.10
N VAL A 51 -4.37 1.65 1.72
CA VAL A 51 -4.44 2.15 3.10
C VAL A 51 -4.36 3.66 3.04
N ASN A 52 -5.38 4.32 3.58
CA ASN A 52 -5.44 5.77 3.65
C ASN A 52 -4.83 6.24 4.98
N PHE A 53 -4.07 7.33 4.88
CA PHE A 53 -3.55 8.07 6.01
C PHE A 53 -4.01 9.52 5.91
N GLU A 54 -4.36 10.11 7.04
CA GLU A 54 -4.80 11.49 7.14
C GLU A 54 -4.01 12.22 8.22
N VAL A 55 -3.59 13.44 7.94
CA VAL A 55 -2.95 14.32 8.90
C VAL A 55 -4.02 15.23 9.50
N LYS A 56 -4.28 15.08 10.80
CA LYS A 56 -5.26 15.86 11.54
C LYS A 56 -4.64 16.38 12.84
N ASP A 57 -4.73 17.68 13.09
CA ASP A 57 -4.24 18.30 14.34
C ASP A 57 -2.79 17.90 14.72
N GLN A 58 -1.90 17.80 13.73
CA GLN A 58 -0.50 17.32 13.84
C GLN A 58 -0.32 15.83 14.20
N THR A 59 -1.42 15.08 14.29
CA THR A 59 -1.42 13.62 14.41
C THR A 59 -1.61 12.97 13.05
N LEU A 60 -1.03 11.78 12.88
CA LEU A 60 -1.17 10.97 11.68
C LEU A 60 -2.14 9.83 11.98
N LEU A 61 -3.27 9.83 11.32
CA LEU A 61 -4.31 8.82 11.44
C LEU A 61 -4.20 7.85 10.27
N MET A 62 -4.34 6.56 10.55
CA MET A 62 -4.46 5.51 9.55
C MET A 62 -5.89 4.98 9.56
N GLU A 63 -6.51 4.88 8.39
CA GLU A 63 -7.76 4.14 8.21
C GLU A 63 -7.50 2.65 8.49
N LEU A 64 -8.20 2.11 9.48
CA LEU A 64 -8.00 0.77 9.98
C LEU A 64 -9.09 -0.17 9.45
N VAL A 65 -8.65 -1.21 8.75
CA VAL A 65 -9.43 -2.43 8.55
C VAL A 65 -8.91 -3.47 9.54
N PRO A 66 -9.62 -3.79 10.63
CA PRO A 66 -9.09 -4.64 11.72
C PRO A 66 -8.56 -6.00 11.25
N ASP A 67 -9.18 -6.57 10.21
CA ASP A 67 -8.77 -7.87 9.68
C ASP A 67 -7.38 -7.85 9.03
N ARG A 68 -6.92 -6.70 8.52
CA ARG A 68 -5.59 -6.54 7.91
C ARG A 68 -4.46 -6.68 8.93
N LEU A 69 -4.72 -6.45 10.21
CA LEU A 69 -3.73 -6.63 11.28
C LEU A 69 -3.52 -8.10 11.68
N ARG A 70 -4.25 -9.03 11.07
CA ARG A 70 -4.29 -10.42 11.49
C ARG A 70 -2.91 -11.07 11.42
N GLY A 71 -2.40 -11.44 12.58
CA GLY A 71 -1.15 -12.19 12.69
C GLY A 71 0.10 -11.30 12.66
N GLU A 72 -0.05 -9.99 12.45
CA GLU A 72 1.04 -9.03 12.57
C GLU A 72 1.46 -8.85 14.04
N THR A 73 2.70 -8.42 14.23
CA THR A 73 3.20 -7.95 15.53
C THR A 73 3.10 -6.44 15.55
N ALA A 74 2.44 -5.88 16.56
CA ALA A 74 2.24 -4.44 16.67
C ALA A 74 3.60 -3.73 16.83
N SER A 75 3.93 -2.82 15.92
CA SER A 75 5.17 -2.02 15.96
C SER A 75 5.06 -0.81 16.90
N PHE A 76 3.84 -0.46 17.32
CA PHE A 76 3.49 0.60 18.28
C PHE A 76 2.22 0.19 19.04
N ASP A 77 1.81 0.97 20.05
CA ASP A 77 0.57 0.73 20.78
C ASP A 77 -0.64 1.02 19.87
N ILE A 78 -1.48 0.01 19.63
CA ILE A 78 -2.73 0.18 18.89
C ILE A 78 -3.79 0.62 19.89
N GLU A 79 -4.07 1.91 19.89
CA GLU A 79 -5.06 2.53 20.76
C GLU A 79 -6.07 3.37 19.99
N SER A 80 -7.26 3.52 20.56
CA SER A 80 -8.29 4.43 20.06
C SER A 80 -9.18 4.87 21.22
N ASN A 81 -9.57 6.15 21.23
CA ASN A 81 -10.41 6.75 22.27
C ASN A 81 -9.89 6.53 23.70
N GLY A 82 -8.57 6.58 23.91
CA GLY A 82 -7.93 6.40 25.21
C GLY A 82 -7.91 4.95 25.73
N LYS A 83 -8.29 3.97 24.89
CA LYS A 83 -8.23 2.55 25.18
C LYS A 83 -7.17 1.88 24.31
N VAL A 84 -6.20 1.23 24.96
CA VAL A 84 -5.20 0.39 24.30
C VAL A 84 -5.80 -0.99 24.00
N TYR A 85 -5.79 -1.39 22.73
CA TYR A 85 -6.26 -2.70 22.27
C TYR A 85 -5.11 -3.70 22.19
N VAL A 86 -3.95 -3.26 21.71
CA VAL A 86 -2.74 -4.09 21.57
C VAL A 86 -1.53 -3.25 21.96
N GLU A 87 -0.78 -3.72 22.95
CA GLU A 87 0.52 -3.12 23.31
C GLU A 87 1.58 -3.44 22.25
N GLN A 88 2.53 -2.51 22.09
CA GLN A 88 3.70 -2.65 21.23
C GLN A 88 4.43 -3.97 21.50
N GLY A 89 4.87 -4.63 20.42
CA GLY A 89 5.59 -5.89 20.45
C GLY A 89 4.70 -7.12 20.67
N ARG A 90 3.39 -6.94 20.93
CA ARG A 90 2.45 -8.07 21.03
C ARG A 90 1.91 -8.45 19.65
N ARG A 91 1.72 -9.76 19.46
CA ARG A 91 1.05 -10.29 18.27
C ARG A 91 -0.45 -9.97 18.32
N VAL A 92 -0.98 -9.45 17.22
CA VAL A 92 -2.42 -9.19 17.07
C VAL A 92 -3.16 -10.52 16.98
N THR A 93 -4.12 -10.73 17.88
CA THR A 93 -4.91 -11.95 17.97
C THR A 93 -6.33 -11.73 17.45
N ALA A 94 -7.05 -12.79 17.13
CA ALA A 94 -8.47 -12.72 16.78
C ALA A 94 -9.33 -12.06 17.87
N ARG A 95 -8.89 -12.07 19.14
CA ARG A 95 -9.56 -11.36 20.22
C ARG A 95 -9.43 -9.84 20.06
N HIS A 96 -8.25 -9.35 19.70
CA HIS A 96 -7.99 -7.92 19.49
C HIS A 96 -8.80 -7.40 18.29
N ILE A 97 -8.80 -8.14 17.18
CA ILE A 97 -9.58 -7.80 15.98
C ILE A 97 -11.07 -7.65 16.32
N ARG A 98 -11.66 -8.64 17.01
CA ARG A 98 -13.07 -8.59 17.43
C ARG A 98 -13.37 -7.42 18.38
N GLN A 99 -12.41 -7.01 19.19
CA GLN A 99 -12.58 -5.85 20.08
C GLN A 99 -12.58 -4.55 19.28
N LEU A 100 -11.66 -4.39 18.32
CA LEU A 100 -11.61 -3.24 17.42
C LEU A 100 -12.90 -3.13 16.59
N GLU A 101 -13.37 -4.24 16.01
CA GLU A 101 -14.63 -4.30 15.25
C GLU A 101 -15.83 -3.95 16.12
N LYS A 102 -15.92 -4.54 17.34
CA LYS A 102 -17.03 -4.30 18.26
C LYS A 102 -17.11 -2.84 18.69
N ASP A 103 -15.97 -2.22 18.91
CA ASP A 103 -15.88 -0.83 19.37
C ASP A 103 -15.91 0.15 18.18
N GLY A 104 -16.04 -0.34 16.94
CA GLY A 104 -16.22 0.46 15.73
C GLY A 104 -14.98 1.29 15.37
N VAL A 105 -13.78 0.78 15.68
CA VAL A 105 -12.53 1.50 15.42
C VAL A 105 -12.20 1.43 13.94
N ASP A 106 -12.37 2.56 13.26
CA ASP A 106 -12.07 2.76 11.83
C ASP A 106 -10.81 3.61 11.61
N HIS A 107 -10.28 4.26 12.65
CA HIS A 107 -9.04 5.03 12.62
C HIS A 107 -8.19 4.76 13.86
N ILE A 108 -6.87 4.72 13.65
CA ILE A 108 -5.89 4.70 14.74
C ILE A 108 -4.79 5.72 14.49
N GLU A 109 -4.25 6.28 15.56
CA GLU A 109 -3.06 7.12 15.48
C GLU A 109 -1.83 6.24 15.26
N VAL A 110 -0.96 6.65 14.34
CA VAL A 110 0.25 5.91 13.98
C VAL A 110 1.46 6.86 14.00
N PRO A 111 2.65 6.36 14.38
CA PRO A 111 3.87 7.15 14.28
C PRO A 111 4.24 7.42 12.82
N VAL A 112 4.90 8.54 12.55
CA VAL A 112 5.32 8.94 11.19
C VAL A 112 6.23 7.88 10.56
N GLU A 113 7.06 7.25 11.40
CA GLU A 113 7.97 6.17 11.02
C GLU A 113 7.23 4.95 10.44
N TYR A 114 5.93 4.76 10.75
CA TYR A 114 5.14 3.63 10.24
C TYR A 114 4.85 3.74 8.73
N ILE A 115 4.76 4.97 8.20
CA ILE A 115 4.55 5.20 6.77
C ILE A 115 5.85 5.05 5.98
N VAL A 116 7.00 5.27 6.61
CA VAL A 116 8.29 5.18 5.92
C VAL A 116 8.50 3.76 5.38
N GLY A 117 8.83 3.67 4.08
CA GLY A 117 8.98 2.40 3.36
C GLY A 117 7.68 1.80 2.83
N LYS A 118 6.51 2.39 3.14
CA LYS A 118 5.27 2.06 2.42
C LYS A 118 5.33 2.61 0.99
N VAL A 119 4.62 1.97 0.07
CA VAL A 119 4.64 2.31 -1.36
C VAL A 119 3.45 3.20 -1.70
N ALA A 120 3.71 4.37 -2.31
CA ALA A 120 2.66 5.28 -2.75
C ALA A 120 1.79 4.65 -3.85
N SER A 121 0.48 4.82 -3.74
CA SER A 121 -0.49 4.32 -4.72
C SER A 121 -0.61 5.18 -5.98
N LYS A 122 -0.26 6.47 -5.87
CA LYS A 122 -0.46 7.49 -6.91
C LYS A 122 0.63 8.55 -6.89
N ASP A 123 0.68 9.35 -7.95
CA ASP A 123 1.60 10.49 -8.03
C ASP A 123 1.15 11.60 -7.06
N TYR A 124 2.11 12.13 -6.31
CA TYR A 124 1.94 13.31 -5.47
C TYR A 124 2.77 14.46 -6.02
N ILE A 125 2.13 15.58 -6.29
CA ILE A 125 2.76 16.78 -6.85
C ILE A 125 2.66 17.95 -5.88
N ASN A 126 3.63 18.85 -5.93
CA ASN A 126 3.49 20.16 -5.31
C ASN A 126 2.72 21.06 -6.28
N GLU A 127 1.45 21.39 -5.97
CA GLU A 127 0.62 22.21 -6.86
C GLU A 127 1.17 23.63 -7.09
N ALA A 128 2.00 24.15 -6.19
CA ALA A 128 2.60 25.47 -6.34
C ALA A 128 3.78 25.49 -7.32
N THR A 129 4.57 24.41 -7.39
CA THR A 129 5.75 24.32 -8.27
C THR A 129 5.52 23.47 -9.51
N GLY A 130 4.53 22.58 -9.49
CA GLY A 130 4.30 21.55 -10.50
C GLY A 130 5.28 20.38 -10.44
N GLU A 131 6.16 20.32 -9.43
CA GLU A 131 7.15 19.26 -9.29
C GLU A 131 6.54 18.03 -8.63
N ILE A 132 6.95 16.84 -9.09
CA ILE A 132 6.56 15.57 -8.48
C ILE A 132 7.35 15.38 -7.19
N ILE A 133 6.64 15.11 -6.10
CA ILE A 133 7.20 14.81 -4.79
C ILE A 133 7.46 13.30 -4.67
N VAL A 134 6.46 12.49 -5.04
CA VAL A 134 6.51 11.01 -5.01
C VAL A 134 5.76 10.49 -6.22
N ASN A 135 6.33 9.53 -6.95
CA ASN A 135 5.63 8.84 -8.03
C ASN A 135 4.78 7.69 -7.48
N ALA A 136 3.73 7.32 -8.20
CA ALA A 136 3.03 6.06 -8.01
C ALA A 136 4.04 4.91 -8.04
N ASN A 137 3.85 3.93 -7.14
CA ASN A 137 4.75 2.80 -6.94
C ASN A 137 6.14 3.14 -6.36
N GLN A 138 6.32 4.34 -5.81
CA GLN A 138 7.56 4.71 -5.14
C GLN A 138 7.45 4.55 -3.62
N GLU A 139 8.51 4.05 -2.98
CA GLU A 139 8.60 4.03 -1.52
C GLU A 139 8.63 5.45 -0.94
N ILE A 140 7.89 5.62 0.16
CA ILE A 140 7.79 6.89 0.87
C ILE A 140 8.98 7.02 1.82
N SER A 141 9.82 8.02 1.56
CA SER A 141 10.94 8.41 2.43
C SER A 141 10.54 9.48 3.45
N LEU A 142 11.36 9.68 4.48
CA LEU A 142 11.19 10.79 5.44
C LEU A 142 11.23 12.16 4.74
N GLU A 143 12.10 12.31 3.74
CA GLU A 143 12.21 13.54 2.94
C GLU A 143 10.93 13.77 2.13
N ALA A 144 10.39 12.72 1.50
CA ALA A 144 9.12 12.79 0.78
C ALA A 144 7.97 13.21 1.70
N LEU A 145 7.88 12.66 2.91
CA LEU A 145 6.87 13.05 3.90
C LEU A 145 6.96 14.53 4.30
N ALA A 146 8.18 15.03 4.52
CA ALA A 146 8.38 16.44 4.80
C ALA A 146 7.93 17.34 3.64
N ASN A 147 8.28 16.97 2.41
CA ASN A 147 7.89 17.71 1.21
C ASN A 147 6.37 17.66 0.96
N LEU A 148 5.73 16.50 1.18
CA LEU A 148 4.27 16.34 1.11
C LEU A 148 3.57 17.26 2.11
N SER A 149 4.05 17.28 3.36
CA SER A 149 3.51 18.16 4.40
C SER A 149 3.68 19.64 4.06
N GLN A 150 4.84 20.05 3.53
CA GLN A 150 5.10 21.43 3.11
C GLN A 150 4.23 21.85 1.92
N ALA A 151 3.97 20.93 0.99
CA ALA A 151 3.08 21.13 -0.14
C ALA A 151 1.59 21.15 0.26
N GLY A 152 1.27 20.91 1.54
CA GLY A 152 -0.10 20.99 2.06
C GLY A 152 -0.94 19.74 1.86
N HIS A 153 -0.33 18.61 1.47
CA HIS A 153 -1.03 17.33 1.40
C HIS A 153 -1.44 16.89 2.81
N LYS A 154 -2.74 16.65 2.98
CA LYS A 154 -3.33 16.20 4.26
C LYS A 154 -3.72 14.73 4.25
N ALA A 155 -3.68 14.08 3.09
CA ALA A 155 -4.03 12.68 2.95
C ALA A 155 -2.99 11.98 2.06
N LEU A 156 -2.65 10.76 2.43
CA LEU A 156 -1.70 9.90 1.74
C LEU A 156 -2.33 8.52 1.55
N GLU A 157 -2.11 7.92 0.39
CA GLU A 157 -2.70 6.64 0.01
C GLU A 157 -1.57 5.72 -0.41
N VAL A 158 -1.42 4.60 0.31
CA VAL A 158 -0.35 3.63 0.07
C VAL A 158 -0.94 2.27 -0.29
N LEU A 159 -0.14 1.44 -0.95
CA LEU A 159 -0.53 0.07 -1.26
C LEU A 159 -0.63 -0.76 0.03
N PHE A 160 -1.72 -1.51 0.15
CA PHE A 160 -1.81 -2.56 1.15
C PHE A 160 -1.10 -3.81 0.64
N THR A 161 0.00 -4.16 1.29
CA THR A 161 0.75 -5.39 1.03
C THR A 161 1.14 -6.07 2.32
N ASN A 162 1.14 -7.40 2.34
CA ASN A 162 1.62 -8.22 3.44
C ASN A 162 2.32 -9.49 2.91
N ASP A 163 2.99 -10.22 3.81
CA ASP A 163 3.77 -11.41 3.46
C ASP A 163 2.93 -12.71 3.41
N LEU A 164 1.60 -12.63 3.51
CA LEU A 164 0.71 -13.78 3.65
C LEU A 164 -0.19 -13.98 2.43
N ASP A 165 -1.05 -13.01 2.15
CA ASP A 165 -2.12 -13.09 1.15
C ASP A 165 -2.19 -11.89 0.20
N HIS A 166 -1.51 -10.78 0.52
CA HIS A 166 -1.44 -9.57 -0.29
C HIS A 166 0.01 -9.23 -0.66
N GLY A 167 0.70 -10.14 -1.39
CA GLY A 167 2.09 -9.91 -1.78
C GLY A 167 2.27 -8.78 -2.81
N PRO A 168 3.44 -8.10 -2.83
CA PRO A 168 3.74 -6.97 -3.71
C PRO A 168 4.09 -7.40 -5.16
N PHE A 169 3.32 -8.30 -5.76
CA PHE A 169 3.68 -8.98 -7.01
C PHE A 169 3.57 -8.14 -8.29
N MET A 170 2.77 -7.06 -8.23
CA MET A 170 2.48 -6.14 -9.33
C MET A 170 2.93 -4.70 -9.04
N SER A 171 3.77 -4.54 -8.02
CA SER A 171 4.43 -3.29 -7.62
C SER A 171 5.69 -3.14 -8.46
#